data_AF-A0A2D9VEX8-F1
#
_entry.id   AF-A0A2D9VEX8-F1
#
_cell.length_a   1.000
_cell.length_b   1.000
_cell.length_c   1.000
_cell.angle_alpha   90.00
_cell.angle_beta   90.00
_cell.angle_gamma   90.00
#
_symmetry.space_group_name_H-M   'P 1'
#
loop_
_entity.id
_entity.type
_entity.pdbx_description
1 polymer ?
#
loop_
_entity_poly.entity_id
_entity_poly.type
_entity_poly.pdbx_seq_one_letter_code
_entity_poly.pdbx_strand_id
1 'polypeptide(L)'
;MNERNLYLVRHGQSIYNLENRFTGWKDVDLTELGEKQAKEAGEILSNIKFDYCYISNLKRAKNTLQLILDEINQSPIIENNIALNERD
;
A
#
# COMPACT_ATOMS: atom_id res chain seq x y z
N MET A 1 6.42 2.16 -29.07
CA MET A 1 5.37 2.44 -28.07
C MET A 1 6.06 2.52 -26.73
N ASN A 2 5.71 3.48 -25.88
CA ASN A 2 6.23 3.48 -24.52
C ASN A 2 5.45 2.42 -23.73
N GLU A 3 6.15 1.45 -23.16
CA GLU A 3 5.56 0.47 -22.25
C GLU A 3 5.11 1.18 -20.97
N ARG A 4 3.94 0.80 -20.46
CA ARG A 4 3.41 1.27 -19.17
C ARG A 4 3.00 0.04 -18.37
N ASN A 5 3.72 -0.22 -17.29
CA ASN A 5 3.44 -1.34 -16.40
C ASN A 5 2.60 -0.84 -15.21
N LEU A 6 1.53 -1.56 -14.89
CA LEU A 6 0.68 -1.28 -13.73
C LEU A 6 0.86 -2.40 -12.70
N TYR A 7 1.27 -2.01 -11.48
CA TYR A 7 1.41 -2.91 -10.35
C TYR A 7 0.34 -2.59 -9.32
N LEU A 8 -0.44 -3.58 -8.92
CA LEU A 8 -1.52 -3.44 -7.94
C LEU A 8 -1.11 -4.14 -6.65
N VAL A 9 -1.04 -3.37 -5.55
CA VAL A 9 -0.69 -3.88 -4.22
C VAL A 9 -1.85 -3.62 -3.27
N ARG A 10 -2.34 -4.68 -2.63
CA ARG A 10 -3.28 -4.54 -1.52
C ARG A 10 -2.51 -4.17 -0.25
N HIS A 11 -3.07 -3.31 0.59
CA HIS A 11 -2.48 -2.97 1.88
C HIS A 11 -2.20 -4.23 2.74
N GLY A 12 -1.18 -4.16 3.60
CA GLY A 12 -0.88 -5.22 4.58
C GLY A 12 -2.03 -5.44 5.57
N GLN A 13 -2.01 -6.57 6.29
CA GLN A 13 -3.05 -6.88 7.28
C GLN A 13 -3.24 -5.72 8.28
N SER A 14 -4.48 -5.25 8.42
CA SER A 14 -4.87 -4.28 9.45
C SER A 14 -5.39 -4.96 10.71
N ILE A 15 -5.42 -4.24 11.83
CA ILE A 15 -5.98 -4.74 13.11
C ILE A 15 -7.40 -5.29 12.92
N TYR A 16 -8.24 -4.63 12.12
CA TYR A 16 -9.61 -5.12 11.89
C TYR A 16 -9.68 -6.33 10.97
N ASN A 17 -8.72 -6.51 10.06
CA ASN A 17 -8.64 -7.77 9.31
C ASN A 17 -8.33 -8.93 10.25
N LEU A 18 -7.45 -8.72 11.24
CA LEU A 18 -7.16 -9.72 12.27
C LEU A 18 -8.38 -9.99 13.17
N GLU A 19 -9.13 -8.95 13.55
CA GLU A 19 -10.33 -9.07 14.38
C GLU A 19 -11.58 -9.56 13.62
N ASN A 20 -11.48 -9.86 12.32
CA ASN A 20 -12.61 -10.17 11.43
C ASN A 20 -13.73 -9.11 11.49
N ARG A 21 -13.35 -7.84 11.66
CA ARG A 21 -14.27 -6.71 11.68
C ARG A 21 -14.30 -6.04 10.31
N PHE A 22 -15.50 -5.67 9.87
CA PHE A 22 -15.65 -4.83 8.69
C PHE A 22 -14.92 -3.51 8.88
N THR A 23 -13.98 -3.24 7.98
CA THR A 23 -13.04 -2.13 8.10
C THR A 23 -13.58 -0.85 7.47
N GLY A 24 -14.31 -0.93 6.35
CA GLY A 24 -14.88 0.23 5.63
C GLY A 24 -13.90 1.41 5.57
N TRP A 25 -14.39 2.58 5.96
CA TRP A 25 -13.62 3.82 6.09
C TRP A 25 -12.98 4.04 7.46
N LYS A 26 -13.01 3.05 8.37
CA LYS A 26 -12.31 3.17 9.66
C LYS A 26 -10.81 3.09 9.44
N ASP A 27 -10.13 4.07 10.03
CA ASP A 27 -8.71 4.29 9.86
C ASP A 27 -7.92 3.55 10.95
N VAL A 28 -7.70 2.25 10.70
CA VAL A 28 -6.98 1.35 11.61
C VAL A 28 -5.57 1.09 11.10
N ASP A 29 -4.63 0.96 12.03
CA ASP A 29 -3.24 0.68 11.73
C ASP A 29 -3.03 -0.75 11.22
N LEU A 30 -1.84 -0.98 10.65
CA LEU A 30 -1.34 -2.30 10.29
C LEU A 30 -1.05 -3.11 11.56
N THR A 31 -1.16 -4.43 11.48
CA THR A 31 -0.57 -5.32 12.48
C THR A 31 0.94 -5.45 12.23
N GLU A 32 1.69 -6.00 13.17
CA GLU A 32 3.11 -6.37 12.94
C GLU A 32 3.27 -7.29 11.72
N LEU A 33 2.31 -8.20 11.51
CA LEU A 33 2.26 -9.03 10.31
C LEU A 33 2.03 -8.18 9.05
N GLY A 34 1.13 -7.20 9.10
CA GLY A 34 0.88 -6.28 8.00
C GLY A 34 2.11 -5.44 7.62
N GLU A 35 2.89 -5.02 8.60
CA GLU A 35 4.16 -4.32 8.35
C GLU A 35 5.20 -5.25 7.69
N LYS A 36 5.31 -6.50 8.17
CA LYS A 36 6.18 -7.51 7.56
C LYS A 36 5.79 -7.79 6.10
N GLN A 37 4.50 -7.93 5.83
CA GLN A 37 3.97 -8.12 4.47
C GLN A 37 4.31 -6.95 3.55
N ALA A 38 4.24 -5.71 4.06
CA ALA A 38 4.61 -4.53 3.29
C ALA A 38 6.10 -4.51 2.93
N LYS A 39 6.98 -4.90 3.87
CA LYS A 39 8.42 -5.03 3.62
C LYS A 39 8.73 -6.15 2.62
N GLU A 40 8.12 -7.32 2.77
CA GLU A 40 8.25 -8.43 1.82
C GLU A 40 7.79 -8.02 0.41
N ALA A 41 6.71 -7.23 0.30
CA ALA A 41 6.29 -6.65 -0.98
C ALA A 41 7.36 -5.69 -1.54
N GLY A 42 8.01 -4.88 -0.70
CA GLY A 42 9.16 -4.07 -1.08
C GLY A 42 10.30 -4.90 -1.66
N GLU A 43 10.71 -5.98 -0.98
CA GLU A 43 11.75 -6.89 -1.46
C GLU A 43 11.45 -7.46 -2.86
N ILE A 44 10.20 -7.90 -3.09
CA ILE A 44 9.74 -8.41 -4.39
C ILE A 44 9.80 -7.34 -5.47
N LEU A 45 9.52 -6.09 -5.12
CA LEU A 45 9.47 -4.95 -6.05
C LEU A 45 10.82 -4.23 -6.21
N SER A 46 11.88 -4.67 -5.51
CA SER A 46 13.18 -4.00 -5.45
C SER A 46 13.85 -3.70 -6.80
N ASN A 47 13.56 -4.50 -7.83
CA ASN A 47 14.13 -4.32 -9.17
C ASN A 47 13.26 -3.49 -10.12
N ILE A 48 12.17 -2.90 -9.63
CA ILE A 48 11.24 -2.09 -10.43
C ILE A 48 11.41 -0.62 -10.05
N LYS A 49 11.60 0.24 -11.06
CA LYS A 49 11.56 1.69 -10.87
C LYS A 49 10.12 2.18 -11.02
N PHE A 50 9.63 2.92 -10.03
CA PHE A 50 8.32 3.56 -10.09
C PHE A 50 8.47 5.05 -10.42
N ASP A 51 7.68 5.53 -11.38
CA ASP A 51 7.56 6.97 -11.66
C ASP A 51 6.40 7.59 -10.88
N TYR A 52 5.31 6.83 -10.71
CA TYR A 52 4.07 7.25 -10.05
C TYR A 52 3.55 6.15 -9.11
N CYS A 53 3.02 6.55 -7.97
CA CYS A 53 2.24 5.71 -7.06
C CYS A 53 0.88 6.37 -6.78
N TYR A 54 -0.18 5.59 -6.92
CA TYR A 54 -1.55 6.03 -6.64
C TYR A 54 -2.07 5.30 -5.40
N ILE A 55 -2.67 6.05 -4.46
CA ILE A 55 -3.11 5.49 -3.18
C ILE A 55 -4.49 5.99 -2.77
N SER A 56 -5.19 5.16 -2.01
CA SER A 56 -6.42 5.56 -1.30
C SER A 56 -6.12 6.55 -0.16
N ASN A 57 -7.17 7.18 0.37
CA ASN A 57 -7.02 8.10 1.50
C ASN A 57 -6.81 7.40 2.86
N LEU A 58 -6.83 6.06 2.90
CA LEU A 58 -6.82 5.24 4.11
C LEU A 58 -5.39 5.04 4.65
N LYS A 59 -5.19 5.18 5.95
CA LYS A 59 -3.89 5.08 6.65
C LYS A 59 -3.21 3.74 6.41
N ARG A 60 -3.95 2.62 6.43
CA ARG A 60 -3.41 1.29 6.12
C ARG A 60 -2.75 1.21 4.73
N ALA A 61 -3.32 1.87 3.73
CA ALA A 61 -2.75 1.92 2.39
C ALA A 61 -1.52 2.83 2.34
N LYS A 62 -1.59 4.00 3.00
CA LYS A 62 -0.46 4.94 3.13
C LYS A 62 0.75 4.30 3.82
N ASN A 63 0.53 3.65 4.97
CA ASN A 63 1.58 2.99 5.73
C ASN A 63 2.20 1.83 4.94
N THR A 64 1.38 1.07 4.21
CA THR A 64 1.89 -0.01 3.35
C THR A 64 2.79 0.53 2.25
N LEU A 65 2.35 1.59 1.54
CA LEU A 65 3.17 2.21 0.50
C LEU A 65 4.48 2.74 1.08
N GLN A 66 4.44 3.43 2.23
CA GLN A 66 5.63 4.00 2.84
C GLN A 66 6.67 2.91 3.12
N LEU A 67 6.27 1.80 3.75
CA LEU A 67 7.16 0.68 4.04
C LEU A 67 7.76 0.06 2.78
N ILE A 68 6.98 -0.05 1.69
CA ILE A 68 7.48 -0.53 0.39
C ILE A 68 8.53 0.44 -0.17
N LEU A 69 8.24 1.74 -0.17
CA LEU A 69 9.14 2.76 -0.72
C LEU A 69 10.45 2.88 0.07
N ASP A 70 10.38 2.72 1.39
CA ASP A 70 11.55 2.69 2.27
C ASP A 70 12.44 1.48 1.95
N GLU A 71 11.84 0.30 1.73
CA GLU A 71 12.57 -0.95 1.42
C GLU A 71 13.28 -0.87 0.06
N ILE A 72 12.61 -0.33 -0.96
CA ILE A 72 13.20 -0.19 -2.30
C ILE A 72 14.01 1.11 -2.49
N ASN A 73 14.01 1.98 -1.47
CA ASN A 73 14.72 3.25 -1.43
C ASN A 73 14.38 4.18 -2.61
N GLN A 74 13.08 4.34 -2.89
CA GLN A 74 12.57 5.19 -3.98
C GLN A 74 11.62 6.27 -3.48
N SER A 75 11.53 7.37 -4.23
CA SER A 75 10.63 8.50 -3.93
C SER A 75 9.89 8.96 -5.19
N PRO A 76 8.94 8.15 -5.71
CA PRO A 76 8.14 8.49 -6.87
C PRO A 76 7.13 9.62 -6.58
N ILE A 77 6.44 10.09 -7.60
CA ILE A 77 5.30 11.01 -7.43
C ILE A 77 4.15 10.22 -6.80
N ILE A 78 3.62 10.70 -5.67
CA ILE A 78 2.51 10.05 -4.96
C ILE A 78 1.24 10.87 -5.12
N GLU A 79 0.18 10.24 -5.65
CA GLU A 79 -1.14 10.85 -5.78
C GLU A 79 -2.18 10.10 -4.93
N ASN A 80 -2.89 10.84 -4.07
CA ASN A 80 -3.99 10.30 -3.28
C ASN A 80 -5.31 10.50 -4.02
N ASN A 81 -6.17 9.47 -4.04
CA ASN A 81 -7.49 9.57 -4.67
C ASN A 81 -8.56 8.80 -3.87
N ILE A 82 -9.66 9.48 -3.54
CA ILE A 82 -10.79 8.89 -2.80
C ILE A 82 -11.49 7.77 -3.60
N ALA A 83 -11.44 7.81 -4.93
CA ALA A 83 -11.98 6.75 -5.78
C ALA A 83 -11.27 5.40 -5.60
N LEU A 84 -10.10 5.39 -4.93
CA LEU A 84 -9.35 4.18 -4.57
C LEU A 84 -9.69 3.69 -3.16
N ASN A 85 -10.58 4.35 -2.41
CA ASN A 85 -11.01 3.86 -1.11
C ASN A 85 -11.75 2.52 -1.26
N GLU A 86 -11.63 1.70 -0.21
CA GLU A 86 -12.38 0.45 -0.11
C GLU A 86 -13.89 0.72 -0.12
N ARG A 87 -14.65 -0.26 -0.62
CA ARG A 87 -16.11 -0.20 -0.64
C ARG A 87 -16.68 -0.11 0.79
N ASP A 88 -17.67 0.76 0.98
CA ASP A 88 -18.53 0.79 2.17
C ASP A 88 -19.62 -0.29 2.12
#